data_AF-A0A0F9L777-F1
#
_entry.id   AF-A0A0F9L777-F1
#
_cell.length_a   1.000
_cell.length_b   1.000
_cell.length_c   1.000
_cell.angle_alpha   90.00
_cell.angle_beta   90.00
_cell.angle_gamma   90.00
#
_symmetry.space_group_name_H-M   'P 1'
#
loop_
_entity.id
_entity.type
_entity.pdbx_description
1 polymer ?
#
loop_
_entity_poly.entity_id
_entity_poly.type
_entity_poly.pdbx_seq_one_letter_code
_entity_poly.pdbx_strand_id
1 'polypeptide(L)'
;MYNPNLIEKKWQDKWVKSTAPKWKYDIKNLVHLKKSNFNSIMNEIKNKKEFVINKLTISFIKNQIKDRIWENKLLEIDEVTLLNEYLAYIEARVSDKIIINSDFDPQQRSDKAVPLKPAIY
;
A
#
# COMPACT_ATOMS: atom_id res chain seq x y z
N MET A 1 -6.75 14.33 32.64
CA MET A 1 -8.08 14.27 32.00
C MET A 1 -7.89 14.39 30.50
N TYR A 2 -8.19 13.31 29.78
CA TYR A 2 -8.09 13.20 28.33
C TYR A 2 -9.34 13.85 27.70
N ASN A 3 -9.16 14.79 26.75
CA ASN A 3 -10.27 15.48 26.08
C ASN A 3 -10.29 15.13 24.58
N PRO A 4 -11.14 14.17 24.15
CA PRO A 4 -11.16 13.66 22.77
C PRO A 4 -11.49 14.74 21.73
N ASN A 5 -12.27 15.76 22.10
CA ASN A 5 -12.73 16.81 21.17
C ASN A 5 -11.61 17.75 20.68
N LEU A 6 -10.49 17.84 21.41
CA LEU A 6 -9.32 18.62 21.01
C LEU A 6 -8.46 17.92 19.94
N ILE A 7 -8.56 16.59 19.86
CA ILE A 7 -7.89 15.79 18.83
C ILE A 7 -8.69 15.90 17.54
N GLU A 8 -10.01 15.68 17.60
CA GLU A 8 -10.89 15.73 16.41
C GLU A 8 -10.77 17.04 15.62
N LYS A 9 -10.57 18.18 16.28
CA LYS A 9 -10.46 19.48 15.60
C LYS A 9 -9.11 19.74 14.89
N LYS A 10 -8.04 19.01 15.22
CA LYS A 10 -6.69 19.20 14.63
C LYS A 10 -6.44 18.40 13.34
N TRP A 11 -7.35 17.49 12.99
CA TRP A 11 -7.19 16.55 11.88
C TRP A 11 -8.19 16.76 10.75
N GLN A 12 -9.15 17.69 10.89
CA GLN A 12 -10.13 17.97 9.85
C GLN A 12 -9.53 18.61 8.58
N ASP A 13 -8.30 19.13 8.64
CA ASP A 13 -7.59 19.79 7.53
C ASP A 13 -6.35 19.00 7.06
N LYS A 14 -6.36 17.66 7.13
CA LYS A 14 -5.20 16.84 6.73
C LYS A 14 -5.61 15.60 5.96
N TRP A 15 -4.97 15.40 4.81
CA TRP A 15 -5.11 14.20 4.00
C TRP A 15 -4.10 13.15 4.44
N VAL A 16 -4.56 11.93 4.70
CA VAL A 16 -3.67 10.82 4.99
C VAL A 16 -3.55 9.93 3.77
N LYS A 17 -2.31 9.72 3.34
CA LYS A 17 -1.97 8.88 2.20
C LYS A 17 -1.25 7.64 2.69
N SER A 18 -1.87 6.48 2.54
CA SER A 18 -1.26 5.19 2.87
C SER A 18 -0.73 4.53 1.60
N THR A 19 0.58 4.35 1.52
CA THR A 19 1.21 3.50 0.50
C THR A 19 0.98 2.03 0.84
N ALA A 20 1.11 1.16 -0.16
CA ALA A 20 0.86 -0.26 0.05
C ALA A 20 1.87 -0.87 1.04
N PRO A 21 1.46 -1.80 1.91
CA PRO A 21 2.37 -2.48 2.82
C PRO A 21 3.41 -3.31 2.04
N LYS A 22 4.61 -3.41 2.62
CA LYS A 22 5.78 -4.08 1.98
C LYS A 22 5.47 -5.45 1.39
N TRP A 23 4.71 -6.28 2.12
CA TRP A 23 4.36 -7.62 1.66
C TRP A 23 3.60 -7.64 0.31
N LYS A 24 2.85 -6.58 -0.03
CA LYS A 24 2.18 -6.47 -1.34
C LYS A 24 3.15 -6.17 -2.47
N TYR A 25 4.18 -5.37 -2.20
CA TYR A 25 5.27 -5.14 -3.15
C TYR A 25 6.02 -6.43 -3.43
N ASP A 26 6.34 -7.19 -2.39
CA ASP A 26 7.05 -8.46 -2.54
C ASP A 26 6.21 -9.48 -3.32
N ILE A 27 4.90 -9.57 -3.05
CA ILE A 27 4.00 -10.44 -3.82
C ILE A 27 3.90 -9.98 -5.27
N LYS A 28 3.79 -8.67 -5.54
CA LYS A 28 3.79 -8.15 -6.92
C LYS A 28 5.05 -8.62 -7.66
N ASN A 29 6.22 -8.49 -7.04
CA ASN A 29 7.48 -8.94 -7.62
C ASN A 29 7.50 -10.45 -7.87
N LEU A 30 7.03 -11.25 -6.91
CA LEU A 30 6.90 -12.70 -7.07
C LEU A 30 5.96 -13.09 -8.22
N VAL A 31 4.81 -12.42 -8.33
CA VAL A 31 3.85 -12.65 -9.42
C VAL A 31 4.43 -12.23 -10.77
N HIS A 32 5.22 -11.15 -10.84
CA HIS A 32 5.94 -10.80 -12.08
C HIS A 32 6.94 -11.89 -12.49
N LEU A 33 7.72 -12.41 -11.53
CA LEU A 33 8.76 -13.42 -11.78
C LEU A 33 8.16 -14.79 -12.14
N LYS A 34 7.13 -15.23 -11.41
CA LYS A 34 6.51 -16.55 -11.55
C LYS A 34 5.25 -16.55 -12.43
N LYS A 35 4.82 -15.38 -12.91
CA LYS A 35 3.66 -15.16 -13.78
C LYS A 35 2.38 -15.70 -13.14
N SER A 36 1.61 -16.50 -13.89
CA SER A 36 0.33 -17.09 -13.48
C SER A 36 0.48 -18.33 -12.58
N ASN A 37 1.70 -18.75 -12.21
CA ASN A 37 1.90 -19.99 -11.47
C ASN A 37 1.62 -19.82 -9.96
N PHE A 38 0.34 -19.91 -9.60
CA PHE A 38 -0.13 -19.79 -8.22
C PHE A 38 0.58 -20.75 -7.25
N ASN A 39 0.77 -22.02 -7.65
CA ASN A 39 1.40 -23.02 -6.78
C ASN A 39 2.86 -22.68 -6.49
N SER A 40 3.61 -22.23 -7.51
CA SER A 40 5.00 -21.80 -7.33
C SER A 40 5.10 -20.56 -6.43
N ILE A 41 4.20 -19.59 -6.60
CA ILE A 41 4.16 -18.37 -5.77
C ILE A 41 3.87 -18.74 -4.31
N MET A 42 2.85 -19.58 -4.09
CA MET A 42 2.48 -20.02 -2.74
C MET A 42 3.59 -20.82 -2.06
N ASN A 43 4.33 -21.66 -2.80
CA ASN A 43 5.45 -22.41 -2.23
C ASN A 43 6.58 -21.47 -1.78
N GLU A 44 6.87 -20.42 -2.56
CA GLU A 44 7.90 -19.46 -2.21
C GLU A 44 7.51 -18.57 -1.02
N ILE A 45 6.25 -18.16 -0.93
CA ILE A 45 5.72 -17.42 0.21
C ILE A 45 5.77 -18.28 1.49
N LYS A 46 5.40 -19.57 1.42
CA LYS A 46 5.46 -20.50 2.56
C LYS A 46 6.87 -20.65 3.12
N ASN A 47 7.88 -20.57 2.27
CA ASN A 47 9.28 -20.72 2.68
C ASN A 47 9.86 -19.45 3.32
N LYS A 48 9.19 -18.31 3.20
CA LYS A 48 9.63 -17.02 3.74
C LYS A 48 8.90 -16.72 5.05
N LYS A 49 9.62 -16.68 6.16
CA LYS A 49 9.09 -16.38 7.51
C LYS A 49 8.44 -15.00 7.63
N GLU A 50 8.75 -14.09 6.72
CA GLU A 50 8.24 -12.72 6.68
C GLU A 50 6.78 -12.63 6.22
N PHE A 51 6.25 -13.67 5.58
CA PHE A 51 4.87 -13.66 5.09
C PHE A 51 3.92 -14.39 6.02
N VAL A 52 2.83 -13.70 6.36
CA VAL A 52 1.67 -14.34 6.97
C VAL A 52 0.71 -14.77 5.86
N ILE A 53 0.48 -16.08 5.76
CA ILE A 53 -0.50 -16.62 4.83
C ILE A 53 -1.87 -16.54 5.46
N ASN A 54 -2.67 -15.58 5.01
CA ASN A 54 -4.05 -15.42 5.39
C ASN A 54 -4.95 -15.28 4.15
N LYS A 55 -6.26 -15.13 4.38
CA LYS A 55 -7.25 -14.96 3.31
C LYS A 55 -6.97 -13.73 2.44
N LEU A 56 -6.44 -12.64 3.02
CA LEU A 56 -6.10 -11.41 2.29
C LEU A 56 -4.94 -11.63 1.34
N THR A 57 -3.86 -12.26 1.80
CA THR A 57 -2.69 -12.63 0.99
C THR A 57 -3.12 -13.48 -0.21
N ILE A 58 -3.91 -14.54 0.02
CA ILE A 58 -4.39 -15.44 -1.03
C ILE A 58 -5.28 -14.68 -2.03
N SER A 59 -6.21 -13.85 -1.55
CA SER A 59 -7.07 -13.05 -2.41
C SER A 59 -6.27 -12.05 -3.25
N PHE A 60 -5.25 -11.43 -2.65
CA PHE A 60 -4.39 -10.47 -3.33
C PHE A 60 -3.63 -11.15 -4.48
N ILE A 61 -2.98 -12.29 -4.23
CA ILE A 61 -2.27 -13.07 -5.27
C ILE A 61 -3.23 -13.43 -6.42
N LYS A 62 -4.42 -13.94 -6.09
CA LYS A 62 -5.42 -14.32 -7.11
C LYS A 62 -5.82 -13.12 -7.97
N ASN A 63 -6.02 -11.95 -7.37
CA ASN A 63 -6.34 -10.73 -8.10
C ASN A 63 -5.17 -10.29 -8.99
N GLN A 64 -3.93 -10.30 -8.48
CA GLN A 64 -2.75 -9.97 -9.29
C GLN A 64 -2.60 -10.92 -10.51
N ILE A 65 -2.91 -12.21 -10.32
CA ILE A 65 -2.88 -13.19 -11.42
C ILE A 65 -4.00 -12.93 -12.43
N LYS A 66 -5.22 -12.67 -11.95
CA LYS A 66 -6.37 -12.33 -12.79
C LYS A 66 -6.10 -11.09 -13.64
N ASP A 67 -5.49 -10.08 -13.04
CA ASP A 67 -5.15 -8.80 -13.67
C ASP A 67 -3.90 -8.89 -14.56
N ARG A 68 -3.29 -10.09 -14.67
CA ARG A 68 -2.10 -10.37 -15.50
C ARG A 68 -0.99 -9.36 -15.31
N ILE A 69 -0.71 -8.96 -14.07
CA ILE A 69 0.20 -7.85 -13.80
C ILE A 69 1.61 -8.05 -14.39
N TRP A 70 2.04 -9.30 -14.65
CA TRP A 70 3.32 -9.63 -15.29
C TRP A 70 3.44 -9.16 -16.75
N GLU A 71 2.33 -8.86 -17.43
CA GLU A 71 2.35 -8.30 -18.79
C GLU A 71 2.71 -6.82 -18.78
N ASN A 72 2.55 -6.14 -17.63
CA ASN A 72 2.95 -4.75 -17.48
C ASN A 72 4.46 -4.63 -17.26
N LYS A 73 5.02 -3.46 -17.61
CA LYS A 73 6.41 -3.14 -17.26
C LYS A 73 6.57 -3.17 -15.74
N LEU A 74 7.54 -3.95 -15.26
CA LEU A 74 7.92 -3.91 -13.85
C LEU A 74 8.57 -2.54 -13.57
N LEU A 75 7.85 -1.71 -12.83
CA LEU A 75 8.36 -0.44 -12.33
C LEU A 75 8.87 -0.66 -10.91
N GLU A 76 10.18 -0.61 -10.75
CA GLU A 76 10.85 -0.50 -9.45
C GLU A 76 10.93 0.98 -9.09
N ILE A 77 9.94 1.44 -8.33
CA ILE A 77 9.85 2.81 -7.84
C ILE A 77 9.73 2.74 -6.34
N ASP A 78 10.58 3.48 -5.63
CA ASP A 78 10.36 3.78 -4.23
C ASP A 78 9.28 4.87 -4.12
N GLU A 79 8.03 4.41 -4.00
CA GLU A 79 6.85 5.28 -3.95
C GLU A 79 6.95 6.25 -2.76
N VAL A 80 7.47 5.82 -1.62
CA VAL A 80 7.54 6.65 -0.42
C VAL A 80 8.55 7.77 -0.63
N THR A 81 9.74 7.45 -1.12
CA THR A 81 10.77 8.46 -1.42
C THR A 81 10.27 9.45 -2.46
N LEU A 82 9.69 8.97 -3.56
CA LEU A 82 9.16 9.83 -4.62
C LEU A 82 8.05 10.77 -4.09
N LEU A 83 7.14 10.26 -3.27
CA LEU A 83 6.07 11.10 -2.72
C LEU A 83 6.59 12.15 -1.74
N ASN A 84 7.64 11.83 -0.98
CA ASN A 84 8.29 12.80 -0.11
C ASN A 84 9.00 13.90 -0.91
N GLU A 85 9.67 13.55 -2.02
CA GLU A 85 10.33 14.54 -2.89
C GLU A 85 9.35 15.59 -3.45
N TYR A 86 8.16 15.15 -3.84
CA TYR A 86 7.13 16.04 -4.40
C TYR A 86 6.10 16.52 -3.38
N LEU A 87 6.27 16.22 -2.09
CA LEU A 87 5.27 16.50 -1.06
C LEU A 87 4.88 17.99 -1.02
N ALA A 88 5.87 18.88 -0.97
CA ALA A 88 5.63 20.32 -0.92
C ALA A 88 4.86 20.85 -2.13
N TYR A 89 5.13 20.30 -3.32
CA TYR A 89 4.41 20.66 -4.53
C TYR A 89 2.95 20.18 -4.49
N ILE A 90 2.71 18.96 -4.01
CA ILE A 90 1.37 18.37 -3.92
C ILE A 90 0.55 19.14 -2.87
N GLU A 91 1.12 19.42 -1.69
CA GLU A 91 0.45 20.18 -0.62
C GLU A 91 0.06 21.58 -1.10
N ALA A 92 0.96 22.28 -1.81
CA ALA A 92 0.65 23.59 -2.39
C ALA A 92 -0.50 23.52 -3.40
N ARG A 93 -0.60 22.43 -4.18
CA ARG A 93 -1.63 22.28 -5.22
C ARG A 93 -2.99 21.91 -4.65
N VAL A 94 -3.02 21.08 -3.61
CA VAL A 94 -4.26 20.63 -2.94
C VAL A 94 -4.71 21.64 -1.88
N SER A 95 -3.84 22.58 -1.49
CA SER A 95 -4.09 23.58 -0.42
C SER A 95 -4.38 22.94 0.93
N ASP A 96 -3.73 21.79 1.19
CA ASP A 96 -3.96 20.95 2.36
C ASP A 96 -2.66 20.24 2.76
N LYS A 97 -2.56 19.84 4.03
CA LYS A 97 -1.40 19.07 4.51
C LYS A 97 -1.58 17.59 4.24
N ILE A 98 -0.52 16.95 3.77
CA ILE A 98 -0.51 15.52 3.46
C ILE A 98 0.42 14.78 4.41
N ILE A 99 -0.08 13.71 5.01
CA ILE A 99 0.71 12.80 5.84
C ILE A 99 0.84 11.47 5.10
N ILE A 100 2.06 11.11 4.73
CA ILE A 100 2.37 9.84 4.09
C ILE A 100 2.59 8.78 5.18
N ASN A 101 1.93 7.62 5.05
CA ASN A 101 2.03 6.46 5.93
C ASN A 101 1.79 6.80 7.41
N SER A 102 0.69 7.48 7.72
CA SER A 102 0.27 7.69 9.11
C SER A 102 -0.13 6.36 9.76
N ASP A 103 0.24 6.17 11.03
CA ASP A 103 -0.28 5.08 11.88
C ASP A 103 -1.78 5.22 12.16
N PHE A 104 -2.35 6.41 11.93
CA PHE A 104 -3.76 6.68 12.12
C PHE A 104 -4.57 6.24 10.90
N ASP A 105 -5.19 5.07 10.99
CA ASP A 105 -6.09 4.53 9.95
C ASP A 105 -7.47 4.15 10.52
N PRO A 106 -8.33 5.15 10.77
CA PRO A 106 -9.64 4.92 11.39
C PRO A 106 -10.60 4.10 10.51
N GLN A 107 -10.33 4.02 9.21
CA GLN A 107 -11.17 3.31 8.24
C GLN A 107 -10.54 2.03 7.69
N GLN A 108 -9.39 1.60 8.24
CA GLN A 108 -8.61 0.45 7.77
C GLN A 108 -8.38 0.48 6.25
N ARG A 109 -8.16 1.68 5.68
CA ARG A 109 -7.96 1.86 4.25
C ARG A 109 -6.54 1.52 3.81
N SER A 110 -5.57 1.50 4.71
CA SER A 110 -4.19 1.06 4.44
C SER A 110 -4.16 -0.36 3.86
N ASP A 111 -5.03 -1.26 4.35
CA ASP A 111 -5.19 -2.62 3.83
C ASP A 111 -5.74 -2.66 2.40
N LYS A 112 -6.33 -1.58 1.90
CA LYS A 112 -6.80 -1.48 0.52
C LYS A 112 -5.77 -0.88 -0.43
N ALA A 113 -4.73 -0.22 0.09
CA ALA A 113 -3.65 0.32 -0.74
C ALA A 113 -2.92 -0.81 -1.48
N VAL A 114 -2.69 -0.66 -2.78
CA VAL A 114 -1.92 -1.61 -3.59
C VAL A 114 -0.74 -0.88 -4.25
N PRO A 115 0.35 -1.58 -4.61
CA PRO A 115 1.53 -0.94 -5.17
C PRO A 115 1.18 0.02 -6.31
N LEU A 116 1.69 1.26 -6.25
CA LEU A 116 1.41 2.35 -7.20
C LEU A 116 -0.06 2.85 -7.23
N LYS A 117 -0.90 2.39 -6.29
CA LYS A 117 -2.29 2.86 -6.09
C LYS A 117 -2.52 3.04 -4.58
N PRO A 118 -2.04 4.16 -4.03
CA PRO A 118 -2.13 4.45 -2.60
C PRO A 118 -3.59 4.71 -2.19
N ALA A 119 -3.90 4.40 -0.94
CA ALA A 119 -5.20 4.73 -0.36
C ALA A 119 -5.16 6.14 0.23
N ILE A 120 -6.25 6.89 0.06
CA ILE A 120 -6.39 8.27 0.52
C ILE A 120 -7.64 8.37 1.40
N TYR A 121 -7.55 9.05 2.54
CA TYR A 121 -8.67 9.36 3.43
C TYR A 121 -8.44 10.60 4.29
#